data_AF-A0A7K3GQI7-F1
#
_entry.id   AF-A0A7K3GQI7-F1
#
_cell.length_a   1.000
_cell.length_b   1.000
_cell.length_c   1.000
_cell.angle_alpha   90.00
_cell.angle_beta   90.00
_cell.angle_gamma   90.00
#
_symmetry.space_group_name_H-M   'P 1'
#
loop_
_entity.id
_entity.type
_entity.pdbx_description
1 polymer ?
#
loop_
_entity_poly.entity_id
_entity_poly.type
_entity_poly.pdbx_seq_one_letter_code
_entity_poly.pdbx_strand_id
1 'polypeptide(L)' 'MDLRAALAAHRLVAIVRGADADAALRTVLTLAEEGVDLIEVSLTGEDALRVIERAREALGPDRPLGAGTVLTADDARAAH' A
#
# COMPACT_ATOMS: atom_id res chain seq x y z
N MET A 1 -3.78 -13.63 4.52
CA MET A 1 -2.31 -13.75 4.69
C MET A 1 -1.98 -13.82 6.16
N ASP A 2 -0.97 -14.61 6.56
CA ASP A 2 -0.31 -14.46 7.87
C ASP A 2 0.77 -13.37 7.78
N LEU A 3 0.48 -12.19 8.32
CA LEU A 3 1.38 -11.02 8.26
C LEU A 3 2.67 -11.24 9.05
N ARG A 4 2.65 -11.99 10.16
CA ARG A 4 3.86 -12.21 10.97
C ARG A 4 4.87 -13.08 10.22
N ALA A 5 4.38 -14.14 9.57
CA ALA A 5 5.22 -14.98 8.73
C ALA A 5 5.80 -14.19 7.54
N ALA A 6 4.97 -13.36 6.89
CA ALA A 6 5.41 -12.52 5.78
C ALA A 6 6.49 -11.51 6.20
N LEU A 7 6.31 -10.82 7.33
CA LEU A 7 7.30 -9.89 7.87
C LEU A 7 8.63 -10.59 8.21
N ALA A 8 8.58 -11.80 8.79
CA ALA A 8 9.78 -12.57 9.10
C ALA A 8 10.55 -12.99 7.84
N ALA A 9 9.82 -13.30 6.76
CA ALA A 9 10.39 -13.68 5.47
C ALA A 9 10.96 -12.48 4.69
N HIS A 10 10.16 -11.44 4.47
CA HIS A 10 10.54 -10.30 3.62
C HIS A 10 11.37 -9.23 4.34
N ARG A 11 11.24 -9.11 5.68
CA ARG A 11 12.01 -8.20 6.55
C ARG A 11 11.96 -6.70 6.18
N LEU A 12 11.08 -6.31 5.27
CA LEU A 12 10.92 -4.96 4.76
C LEU A 12 9.43 -4.69 4.54
N VAL A 13 8.96 -3.50 4.92
CA VAL A 13 7.69 -2.94 4.47
C VAL A 13 7.97 -1.55 3.92
N ALA A 14 7.57 -1.30 2.68
CA ALA A 14 7.68 0.03 2.08
C ALA A 14 6.47 0.89 2.45
N ILE A 15 6.73 2.11 2.92
CA ILE A 15 5.70 3.11 3.20
C ILE A 15 5.73 4.15 2.09
N VAL A 16 4.70 4.17 1.25
CA VAL A 16 4.56 5.15 0.17
C VAL A 16 3.73 6.33 0.68
N ARG A 17 4.32 7.53 0.60
CA ARG A 17 3.69 8.80 0.97
C ARG A 17 4.15 9.88 0.00
N GLY A 18 3.24 10.68 -0.52
CA GLY A 18 3.58 11.77 -1.42
C GLY A 18 2.42 12.74 -1.63
N ALA A 19 2.73 13.91 -2.20
CA ALA A 19 1.76 14.95 -2.56
C ALA A 19 1.27 14.84 -4.02
N ASP A 20 1.66 13.78 -4.73
CA ASP A 20 1.24 13.48 -6.09
C ASP A 20 0.76 12.02 -6.12
N ALA A 21 -0.54 11.85 -6.35
CA ALA A 21 -1.21 10.56 -6.35
C ALA A 21 -0.73 9.64 -7.48
N ASP A 22 -0.45 10.19 -8.67
CA ASP A 22 0.05 9.41 -9.79
C ASP A 22 1.50 8.99 -9.56
N ALA A 23 2.32 9.84 -8.95
CA ALA A 23 3.67 9.47 -8.51
C ALA A 23 3.63 8.37 -7.45
N ALA A 24 2.76 8.49 -6.45
CA ALA A 24 2.58 7.47 -5.41
C ALA A 24 2.16 6.12 -6.02
N LEU A 25 1.19 6.12 -6.94
CA LEU A 25 0.79 4.90 -7.65
C LEU A 25 1.96 4.29 -8.42
N ARG A 26 2.68 5.09 -9.22
CA ARG A 26 3.87 4.61 -9.95
C ARG A 26 4.89 3.99 -8.99
N THR A 27 5.13 4.63 -7.84
CA THR A 27 6.04 4.08 -6.82
C THR A 27 5.57 2.73 -6.30
N VAL A 28 4.28 2.56 -5.98
CA VAL A 28 3.75 1.26 -5.53
C VAL A 28 3.98 0.18 -6.59
N LEU A 29 3.67 0.47 -7.86
CA LEU A 29 3.81 -0.49 -8.95
C LEU A 29 5.28 -0.85 -9.20
N THR A 30 6.18 0.14 -9.25
CA THR A 30 7.61 -0.10 -9.42
C THR A 30 8.19 -0.91 -8.26
N LEU A 31 7.81 -0.61 -7.01
CA LEU A 31 8.26 -1.41 -5.86
C LEU A 31 7.80 -2.87 -5.98
N ALA A 32 6.56 -3.09 -6.40
CA ALA A 32 6.04 -4.44 -6.63
C ALA A 32 6.76 -5.17 -7.78
N GLU A 33 7.05 -4.49 -8.89
CA GLU A 33 7.80 -5.02 -10.03
C GLU A 33 9.23 -5.43 -9.62
N GLU A 34 9.87 -4.63 -8.77
CA GLU A 34 11.24 -4.86 -8.28
C GLU A 34 11.32 -5.82 -7.08
N GLY A 35 10.22 -6.49 -6.72
CA GLY A 35 10.20 -7.56 -5.71
C GLY A 35 10.03 -7.09 -4.26
N VAL A 36 9.60 -5.84 -4.04
CA VAL A 36 9.11 -5.42 -2.72
C VAL A 36 7.69 -5.92 -2.54
N ASP A 37 7.53 -6.94 -1.68
CA ASP A 37 6.27 -7.66 -1.54
C ASP A 37 5.29 -7.01 -0.54
N LEU A 38 5.81 -6.33 0.49
CA LEU A 38 4.98 -5.67 1.50
C LEU A 38 5.04 -4.16 1.30
N ILE A 39 3.92 -3.59 0.85
CA ILE A 39 3.78 -2.16 0.55
C ILE A 39 2.55 -1.63 1.29
N GLU A 40 2.68 -0.47 1.93
CA GLU A 40 1.55 0.33 2.40
C GLU A 40 1.51 1.70 1.73
N VAL A 41 0.30 2.22 1.53
CA VAL A 41 0.07 3.62 1.16
C VAL A 41 -0.38 4.37 2.41
N SER A 42 0.32 5.45 2.76
CA SER A 42 -0.03 6.29 3.91
C SER A 42 -1.24 7.15 3.59
N LEU A 43 -2.25 7.15 4.47
CA LEU A 43 -3.45 7.99 4.33
C LEU A 43 -3.20 9.49 4.49
N THR A 44 -1.98 9.90 4.84
CA THR A 44 -1.56 11.31 4.82
C THR A 44 -1.05 11.79 3.47
N GLY A 45 -0.96 10.89 2.47
CA GLY A 45 -0.65 11.25 1.09
C GLY A 45 -1.85 11.78 0.32
N GLU A 46 -1.59 12.51 -0.77
CA GLU A 46 -2.62 13.04 -1.66
C GLU A 46 -3.45 11.90 -2.28
N ASP A 47 -4.77 12.01 -2.21
CA ASP A 47 -5.75 11.04 -2.75
C ASP A 47 -5.43 9.56 -2.41
N ALA A 48 -4.89 9.30 -1.21
CA ALA A 48 -4.36 7.98 -0.82
C ALA A 48 -5.34 6.82 -1.04
N LEU A 49 -6.64 7.01 -0.80
CA LEU A 49 -7.66 5.97 -1.03
C LEU A 49 -7.78 5.60 -2.51
N ARG A 50 -7.75 6.59 -3.41
CA ARG A 50 -7.73 6.37 -4.87
C ARG A 50 -6.44 5.70 -5.32
N VAL A 51 -5.31 6.01 -4.67
CA VAL A 51 -4.03 5.32 -4.93
C VAL A 51 -4.14 3.84 -4.53
N ILE A 52 -4.71 3.54 -3.37
CA ILE A 52 -4.92 2.16 -2.89
C ILE A 52 -5.83 1.38 -3.85
N GLU A 53 -6.96 1.98 -4.26
CA GLU A 53 -7.91 1.39 -5.22
C GLU A 53 -7.20 1.03 -6.53
N ARG A 54 -6.54 2.00 -7.17
CA ARG A 54 -5.85 1.79 -8.46
C ARG A 54 -4.69 0.81 -8.34
N ALA A 55 -3.97 0.82 -7.23
CA ALA A 55 -2.90 -0.14 -6.98
C ALA A 55 -3.45 -1.56 -6.81
N ARG A 56 -4.59 -1.75 -6.11
CA ARG A 56 -5.25 -3.05 -5.99
C ARG A 56 -5.71 -3.59 -7.34
N GLU A 57 -6.31 -2.74 -8.18
CA GLU A 57 -6.72 -3.11 -9.54
C GLU A 57 -5.53 -3.59 -10.38
N ALA A 58 -4.41 -2.87 -10.32
CA ALA A 58 -3.21 -3.18 -11.11
C ALA A 58 -2.43 -4.40 -10.60
N LEU A 59 -2.32 -4.58 -9.28
CA LEU A 59 -1.55 -5.67 -8.68
C LEU A 59 -2.32 -7.00 -8.60
N GLY A 60 -3.65 -6.97 -8.79
CA GLY A 60 -4.51 -8.13 -8.61
C GLY A 60 -4.66 -8.53 -7.14
N PRO A 61 -5.48 -9.56 -6.82
CA PRO A 61 -5.85 -9.90 -5.44
C PRO A 61 -4.74 -10.59 -4.63
N ASP A 62 -3.79 -11.24 -5.30
CA ASP A 62 -2.81 -12.12 -4.65
C ASP A 62 -1.63 -11.35 -4.02
N ARG A 63 -1.43 -10.09 -4.42
CA ARG A 63 -0.30 -9.30 -3.93
C ARG A 63 -0.67 -8.50 -2.67
N PRO A 64 0.20 -8.45 -1.65
CA PRO A 64 -0.08 -7.74 -0.41
C PRO A 64 -0.04 -6.22 -0.66
N LEU A 65 -1.08 -5.51 -0.19
CA LEU A 65 -1.12 -4.04 -0.18
C LEU A 65 -1.87 -3.62 1.08
N GLY A 66 -1.28 -2.72 1.86
CA GLY A 66 -1.85 -2.17 3.08
C GLY A 66 -2.12 -0.67 3.02
N ALA A 67 -2.79 -0.19 4.06
CA ALA A 67 -2.98 1.23 4.33
C ALA A 67 -2.27 1.60 5.64
N GLY A 68 -1.47 2.65 5.60
CA GLY A 68 -0.70 3.15 6.74
C GLY A 68 -1.24 4.48 7.26
N THR A 69 -0.87 4.86 8.48
CA THR A 69 -1.35 6.12 9.11
C THR A 69 -2.88 6.19 9.24
N VAL A 70 -3.52 5.04 9.43
CA VAL A 70 -4.93 4.91 9.79
C VAL A 70 -5.09 5.35 11.24
N LEU A 71 -5.88 6.40 11.50
CA LEU A 71 -6.05 6.97 12.84
C LEU A 71 -7.44 6.70 13.42
N THR A 72 -8.42 6.46 12.56
CA THR A 72 -9.83 6.25 12.95
C THR A 72 -10.40 4.96 12.39
N ALA A 73 -11.54 4.53 12.95
CA ALA A 73 -12.30 3.41 12.39
C ALA A 73 -12.91 3.74 11.02
N ASP A 74 -13.19 5.02 10.75
CA ASP A 74 -13.67 5.47 9.43
C ASP A 74 -12.56 5.33 8.40
N ASP A 75 -11.33 5.73 8.73
CA ASP A 75 -10.14 5.53 7.88
C ASP A 75 -9.97 4.06 7.51
N ALA A 76 -10.08 3.17 8.49
CA ALA A 76 -9.94 1.72 8.29
C ALA A 76 -11.03 1.16 7.37
N ARG A 77 -12.27 1.66 7.48
CA ARG A 77 -13.38 1.27 6.61
C ARG A 77 -13.25 1.82 5.20
N ALA A 78 -12.71 3.04 5.05
CA ALA A 78 -12.52 3.67 3.75
C ALA A 78 -11.37 3.06 2.94
N ALA A 79 -10.38 2.47 3.62
CA ALA A 79 -9.19 1.87 2.99
C ALA A 79 -9.30 0.35 2.73
N HIS A 80 -10.42 -0.27 3.10
CA HIS A 80 -10.72 -1.69 2.84
C HIS A 80 -11.42 -1.85 1.49
#